data_AF-A0A7M7HH37-F1
#
_entry.id   AF-A0A7M7HH37-F1
#
_cell.length_a   1.000
_cell.length_b   1.000
_cell.length_c   1.000
_cell.angle_alpha   90.00
_cell.angle_beta   90.00
_cell.angle_gamma   90.00
#
_symmetry.space_group_name_H-M   'P 1'
#
loop_
_entity.id
_entity.type
_entity.pdbx_description
1 polymer ?
#
loop_
_entity_poly.entity_id
_entity_poly.type
_entity_poly.pdbx_seq_one_letter_code
_entity_poly.pdbx_strand_id
1 'polypeptide(L)'
;MSDNDSEVEESVCVPAELCETVEVATLDALPTKSKSTYEGCYKTFSEWKHSSDIQESTESVMLTYFTNLSQSYKPSTLWAHYSMLKTTMRVFENTDIGTYRNLVDFIKKQAQGYQSQKSKTLTTEDVKRFLTEAPDDRYLLTKVVLICGIAGACRKDELTNMKIQHIESHGNLFLVKIPGSDTSKARSFTVTDEFYKIVKRYLDLRPSSVPSDRFFLAYKNGKCSQQPVGKNKLGSMAKEVATYLNLPDANQYTGHCFRRTSASVLIDSGANMTAVTCKRKRCPEAKPTFTQVYIKEEINDADTDYIQEYIKKELQNESEQDPFEEPEDKKQKLEDAENGLKGSGLFGSVTAKDLAGASPAGVGAPAGAAVAAPGGKDIPISNVRGVIAKRLLESKQTIPHYYLTIEVKMDEALSMRQQFNKLLEKEKIKLSVNDLIIKGMAMACKKVPEGNSAWLGDKIRQYDHVDVSVAVSTDNGLITPIVFGADVKGIVQISNDVKALAAKAREGKLQPHEFQGGTITVSNLGMFGIKSFSAIINPPQSIILAIGTTETRLVPADNEKGFTTAQYMCVTASCDHRTVDGAVGAQWLTAFKNFMENPTTMLL
;
A
#
# COMPACT_ATOMS: atom_id res chain seq x y z
N MET A 1 72.22 -44.39 16.34
CA MET A 1 72.10 -43.49 17.51
C MET A 1 71.94 -42.07 17.00
N SER A 2 70.68 -41.68 16.82
CA SER A 2 70.21 -40.31 16.63
C SER A 2 68.69 -40.43 16.78
N ASP A 3 68.23 -40.36 18.02
CA ASP A 3 66.84 -40.58 18.40
C ASP A 3 66.05 -39.27 18.40
N ASN A 4 64.77 -39.47 18.10
CA ASN A 4 63.77 -38.55 17.60
C ASN A 4 62.78 -38.16 18.71
N ASP A 5 62.09 -37.04 18.49
CA ASP A 5 61.13 -36.35 19.36
C ASP A 5 59.96 -37.21 19.91
N SER A 6 59.46 -36.83 21.10
CA SER A 6 58.02 -36.83 21.41
C SER A 6 57.71 -35.97 22.64
N GLU A 7 57.16 -34.77 22.39
CA GLU A 7 56.47 -33.94 23.37
C GLU A 7 55.14 -34.60 23.76
N VAL A 8 54.89 -34.73 25.06
CA VAL A 8 53.64 -35.24 25.63
C VAL A 8 52.81 -34.04 26.07
N GLU A 9 51.67 -33.78 25.40
CA GLU A 9 50.70 -32.77 25.83
C GLU A 9 50.03 -33.20 27.15
N GLU A 10 50.17 -32.36 28.17
CA GLU A 10 49.56 -32.49 29.49
C GLU A 10 48.06 -32.18 29.43
N SER A 11 47.21 -33.16 29.75
CA SER A 11 45.76 -32.98 29.87
C SER A 11 45.39 -32.21 31.14
N VAL A 12 44.98 -30.95 31.01
CA VAL A 12 44.47 -30.13 32.12
C VAL A 12 43.06 -30.62 32.50
N CYS A 13 42.92 -31.22 33.69
CA CYS A 13 41.64 -31.70 34.22
C CYS A 13 40.96 -30.59 35.05
N VAL A 14 39.77 -30.14 34.62
CA VAL A 14 38.99 -29.09 35.30
C VAL A 14 38.20 -29.71 36.48
N PRO A 15 38.10 -29.04 37.66
CA PRO A 15 37.35 -29.54 38.81
C PRO A 15 35.84 -29.74 38.56
N ALA A 16 35.25 -30.81 39.10
CA ALA A 16 33.88 -31.24 38.82
C ALA A 16 32.78 -30.19 39.12
N GLU A 17 32.93 -29.37 40.17
CA GLU A 17 31.96 -28.30 40.52
C GLU A 17 31.95 -27.16 39.49
N LEU A 18 33.08 -26.90 38.84
CA LEU A 18 33.18 -25.93 37.75
C LEU A 18 32.59 -26.49 36.45
N CYS A 19 32.64 -27.81 36.25
CA CYS A 19 31.99 -28.45 35.12
C CYS A 19 30.45 -28.36 35.19
N GLU A 20 29.84 -28.56 36.36
CA GLU A 20 28.38 -28.42 36.53
C GLU A 20 27.89 -26.98 36.29
N THR A 21 28.63 -25.98 36.75
CA THR A 21 28.28 -24.57 36.52
C THR A 21 28.45 -24.14 35.06
N VAL A 22 29.45 -24.69 34.36
CA VAL A 22 29.63 -24.53 32.91
C VAL A 22 28.52 -25.26 32.13
N GLU A 23 28.09 -26.45 32.54
CA GLU A 23 26.96 -27.17 31.93
C GLU A 23 25.63 -26.41 32.07
N VAL A 24 25.36 -25.83 33.24
CA VAL A 24 24.16 -25.00 33.46
C VAL A 24 24.22 -23.71 32.60
N ALA A 25 25.36 -23.03 32.53
CA ALA A 25 25.53 -21.81 31.72
C ALA A 25 25.48 -22.08 30.20
N THR A 26 25.98 -23.22 29.74
CA THR A 26 25.91 -23.63 28.32
C THR A 26 24.49 -24.02 27.91
N LEU A 27 23.72 -24.64 28.80
CA LEU A 27 22.31 -24.97 28.57
C LEU A 27 21.38 -23.76 28.51
N ASP A 28 21.78 -22.61 29.07
CA ASP A 28 21.07 -21.33 28.98
C ASP A 28 21.36 -20.57 27.66
N ALA A 29 22.37 -20.98 26.90
CA ALA A 29 22.68 -20.40 25.58
C ALA A 29 21.71 -20.87 24.47
N LEU A 30 20.91 -21.91 24.71
CA LEU A 30 19.92 -22.41 23.75
C LEU A 30 18.61 -21.61 23.80
N PRO A 31 17.88 -21.47 22.67
CA PRO A 31 16.60 -20.76 22.66
C PRO A 31 15.57 -21.41 23.60
N THR A 32 15.12 -20.67 24.62
CA THR A 32 14.21 -21.15 25.68
C THR A 32 12.94 -21.83 25.16
N LYS A 33 12.32 -21.32 24.09
CA LYS A 33 11.09 -21.89 23.49
C LYS A 33 11.30 -23.15 22.65
N SER A 34 12.52 -23.42 22.19
CA SER A 34 12.80 -24.53 21.25
C SER A 34 13.90 -25.46 21.74
N LYS A 35 14.34 -25.31 22.99
CA LYS A 35 15.42 -26.07 23.63
C LYS A 35 15.29 -27.58 23.40
N SER A 36 14.14 -28.17 23.66
CA SER A 36 13.89 -29.61 23.45
C SER A 36 14.09 -30.09 22.01
N THR A 37 13.83 -29.22 21.02
CA THR A 37 14.03 -29.56 19.60
C THR A 37 15.51 -29.52 19.22
N TYR A 38 16.26 -28.57 19.77
CA TYR A 38 17.71 -28.47 19.58
C TYR A 38 18.41 -29.66 20.25
N GLU A 39 18.06 -29.96 21.51
CA GLU A 39 18.56 -31.13 22.25
C GLU A 39 18.22 -32.44 21.53
N GLY A 40 16.99 -32.59 21.04
CA GLY A 40 16.59 -33.76 20.26
C GLY A 40 17.41 -33.93 18.98
N CYS A 41 17.65 -32.84 18.24
CA CYS A 41 18.49 -32.87 17.04
C CYS A 41 19.93 -33.26 17.34
N TYR A 42 20.50 -32.74 18.43
CA TYR A 42 21.85 -33.10 18.87
C TYR A 42 21.91 -34.56 19.32
N LYS A 43 20.93 -35.03 20.10
CA LYS A 43 20.84 -36.43 20.54
C LYS A 43 20.82 -37.40 19.35
N THR A 44 20.03 -37.13 18.32
CA THR A 44 19.99 -37.96 17.10
C THR A 44 21.35 -37.99 16.38
N PHE A 45 22.07 -36.86 16.36
CA PHE A 45 23.42 -36.82 15.82
C PHE A 45 24.41 -37.59 16.70
N SER A 46 24.35 -37.45 18.02
CA SER A 46 25.19 -38.19 18.96
C SER A 46 24.96 -39.70 18.85
N GLU A 47 23.71 -40.16 18.79
CA GLU A 47 23.37 -41.58 18.58
C GLU A 47 23.93 -42.13 17.25
N TRP A 48 23.87 -41.32 16.19
CA TRP A 48 24.49 -41.66 14.90
C TRP A 48 26.02 -41.74 14.97
N LYS A 49 26.65 -40.80 15.71
CA LYS A 49 28.11 -40.76 15.93
C LYS A 49 28.59 -42.00 16.72
N HIS A 50 27.87 -42.37 17.78
CA HIS A 50 28.17 -43.56 18.59
C HIS A 50 27.98 -44.86 17.80
N SER A 51 26.92 -44.97 16.99
CA SER A 51 26.68 -46.16 16.15
C SER A 51 27.66 -46.32 14.99
N SER A 52 28.37 -45.25 14.62
CA SER A 52 29.37 -45.25 13.55
C SER A 52 30.82 -45.33 14.06
N ASP A 53 31.03 -45.44 15.37
CA ASP A 53 32.33 -45.48 16.06
C ASP A 53 33.25 -44.27 15.74
N ILE A 54 32.68 -43.06 15.71
CA ILE A 54 33.41 -41.83 15.37
C ILE A 54 33.64 -40.99 16.64
N GLN A 55 34.89 -40.69 16.97
CA GLN A 55 35.24 -39.89 18.15
C GLN A 55 35.26 -38.38 17.86
N GLU A 56 35.72 -37.95 16.69
CA GLU A 56 35.89 -36.54 16.33
C GLU A 56 34.89 -36.01 15.29
N SER A 57 34.45 -34.77 15.47
CA SER A 57 33.44 -34.11 14.63
C SER A 57 34.08 -33.28 13.51
N THR A 58 34.82 -33.93 12.61
CA THR A 58 35.50 -33.29 11.47
C THR A 58 34.53 -32.92 10.32
N GLU A 59 34.98 -32.07 9.38
CA GLU A 59 34.17 -31.67 8.22
C GLU A 59 33.69 -32.88 7.38
N SER A 60 34.53 -33.91 7.23
CA SER A 60 34.18 -35.14 6.51
C SER A 60 33.06 -35.94 7.18
N VAL A 61 33.05 -35.99 8.51
CA VAL A 61 32.01 -36.67 9.30
C VAL A 61 30.67 -35.94 9.13
N MET A 62 30.70 -34.60 9.21
CA MET A 62 29.51 -33.79 8.99
C MET A 62 28.98 -33.92 7.56
N LEU A 63 29.86 -33.92 6.55
CA LEU A 63 29.46 -34.18 5.16
C LEU A 63 28.79 -35.53 4.99
N THR A 64 29.32 -36.58 5.63
CA THR A 64 28.75 -37.94 5.57
C THR A 64 27.36 -37.98 6.22
N TYR A 65 27.22 -37.36 7.40
CA TYR A 65 25.94 -37.26 8.11
C TYR A 65 24.88 -36.51 7.28
N PHE A 66 25.23 -35.33 6.76
CA PHE A 66 24.32 -34.53 5.94
C PHE A 66 24.01 -35.17 4.59
N THR A 67 24.92 -35.99 4.06
CA THR A 67 24.65 -36.80 2.86
C THR A 67 23.59 -37.85 3.14
N ASN A 68 23.68 -38.58 4.27
CA ASN A 68 22.65 -39.53 4.68
C ASN A 68 21.29 -38.82 4.91
N LEU A 69 21.30 -37.71 5.66
CA LEU A 69 20.08 -36.92 5.89
C LEU A 69 19.46 -36.40 4.58
N SER A 70 20.26 -36.02 3.59
CA SER A 70 19.76 -35.51 2.31
C SER A 70 18.94 -36.55 1.52
N GLN A 71 19.13 -37.85 1.77
CA GLN A 71 18.35 -38.91 1.14
C GLN A 71 16.91 -38.96 1.67
N SER A 72 16.71 -38.61 2.95
CA SER A 72 15.41 -38.70 3.62
C SER A 72 14.70 -37.36 3.78
N TYR A 73 15.44 -36.25 3.87
CA TYR A 73 14.92 -34.94 4.20
C TYR A 73 14.95 -33.96 3.04
N LYS A 74 13.93 -33.09 2.99
CA LYS A 74 13.86 -31.97 2.03
C LYS A 74 14.94 -30.93 2.34
N PRO A 75 15.43 -30.17 1.35
CA PRO A 75 16.49 -29.17 1.55
C PRO A 75 16.19 -28.14 2.64
N SER A 76 14.92 -27.71 2.79
CA SER A 76 14.51 -26.80 3.86
C SER A 76 14.67 -27.39 5.26
N THR A 77 14.40 -28.69 5.40
CA THR A 77 14.57 -29.42 6.67
C THR A 77 16.05 -29.65 6.94
N LEU A 78 16.83 -29.97 5.90
CA LEU A 78 18.28 -30.12 5.99
C LEU A 78 18.96 -28.85 6.52
N TRP A 79 18.57 -27.68 6.01
CA TRP A 79 19.04 -26.38 6.52
C TRP A 79 18.66 -26.11 7.98
N ALA A 80 17.47 -26.55 8.41
CA ALA A 80 17.05 -26.43 9.80
C ALA A 80 17.90 -27.32 10.72
N HIS A 81 18.15 -28.57 10.33
CA HIS A 81 19.04 -29.48 11.05
C HIS A 81 20.47 -28.94 11.13
N TYR A 82 21.00 -28.37 10.03
CA TYR A 82 22.29 -27.67 10.04
C TYR A 82 22.31 -26.50 11.01
N SER A 83 21.28 -25.65 11.01
CA SER A 83 21.22 -24.51 11.92
C SER A 83 21.12 -24.95 13.38
N MET A 84 20.36 -26.01 13.68
CA MET A 84 20.23 -26.55 15.04
C MET A 84 21.56 -27.14 15.50
N LEU A 85 22.17 -28.01 14.69
CA LEU A 85 23.47 -28.61 14.97
C LEU A 85 24.57 -27.57 15.11
N LYS A 86 24.57 -26.52 14.29
CA LYS A 86 25.54 -25.44 14.41
C LYS A 86 25.48 -24.76 15.78
N THR A 87 24.28 -24.54 16.29
CA THR A 87 24.12 -23.96 17.63
C THR A 87 24.47 -24.97 18.72
N THR A 88 24.00 -26.22 18.63
CA THR A 88 24.27 -27.22 19.68
C THR A 88 25.73 -27.67 19.72
N MET A 89 26.42 -27.78 18.59
CA MET A 89 27.84 -28.16 18.56
C MET A 89 28.76 -27.05 19.06
N ARG A 90 28.40 -25.77 18.86
CA ARG A 90 29.08 -24.66 19.53
C ARG A 90 28.93 -24.72 21.05
N VAL A 91 27.78 -25.20 21.53
CA VAL A 91 27.45 -25.26 22.96
C VAL A 91 28.05 -26.50 23.63
N PHE A 92 27.92 -27.69 23.03
CA PHE A 92 28.30 -28.96 23.65
C PHE A 92 29.70 -29.46 23.27
N GLU A 93 30.18 -29.19 22.05
CA GLU A 93 31.48 -29.68 21.55
C GLU A 93 32.46 -28.54 21.25
N ASN A 94 32.12 -27.30 21.62
CA ASN A 94 32.87 -26.07 21.33
C ASN A 94 33.38 -25.96 19.87
N THR A 95 32.64 -26.53 18.92
CA THR A 95 33.05 -26.66 17.52
C THR A 95 32.13 -25.85 16.62
N ASP A 96 32.69 -24.95 15.79
CA ASP A 96 31.92 -24.16 14.84
C ASP A 96 31.91 -24.76 13.43
N ILE A 97 30.87 -25.55 13.14
CA ILE A 97 30.61 -26.10 11.81
C ILE A 97 30.24 -25.03 10.76
N GLY A 98 30.14 -23.76 11.17
CA GLY A 98 30.05 -22.61 10.26
C GLY A 98 31.31 -22.40 9.41
N THR A 99 32.46 -22.89 9.87
CA THR A 99 33.75 -22.77 9.16
C THR A 99 33.90 -23.79 8.02
N TYR A 100 33.11 -24.86 8.05
CA TYR A 100 33.12 -25.96 7.08
C TYR A 100 32.49 -25.55 5.74
N ARG A 101 33.32 -25.02 4.84
CA ARG A 101 32.88 -24.49 3.53
C ARG A 101 32.28 -25.57 2.64
N ASN A 102 32.86 -26.77 2.62
CA ASN A 102 32.39 -27.86 1.75
C ASN A 102 31.01 -28.35 2.19
N LEU A 103 30.78 -28.40 3.51
CA LEU A 103 29.47 -28.73 4.08
C LEU A 103 28.41 -27.70 3.70
N VAL A 104 28.72 -26.41 3.86
CA VAL A 104 27.80 -25.32 3.51
C VAL A 104 27.46 -25.35 2.01
N ASP A 105 28.45 -25.56 1.15
CA ASP A 105 28.24 -25.59 -0.29
C ASP A 105 27.50 -26.85 -0.74
N PHE A 106 27.70 -28.00 -0.09
CA PHE A 106 26.86 -29.19 -0.28
C PHE A 106 25.39 -28.90 0.02
N ILE A 107 25.08 -28.30 1.18
CA ILE A 107 23.70 -28.00 1.58
C ILE A 107 23.08 -26.95 0.63
N LYS A 108 23.86 -25.95 0.18
CA LYS A 108 23.40 -25.00 -0.86
C LYS A 108 23.09 -25.69 -2.18
N LYS A 109 23.95 -26.63 -2.63
CA LYS A 109 23.75 -27.38 -3.86
C LYS A 109 22.48 -28.23 -3.82
N GLN A 110 22.19 -28.87 -2.68
CA GLN A 110 20.93 -29.60 -2.47
C GLN A 110 19.69 -28.68 -2.53
N ALA A 111 19.83 -27.38 -2.24
CA ALA A 111 18.75 -26.41 -2.34
C ALA A 111 18.55 -25.83 -3.75
N GLN A 112 19.51 -26.00 -4.68
CA GLN A 112 19.39 -25.49 -6.04
C GLN A 112 18.25 -26.19 -6.77
N GLY A 113 17.32 -25.42 -7.32
CA GLY A 113 16.13 -25.95 -8.02
C GLY A 113 14.98 -26.42 -7.11
N TYR A 114 15.19 -26.50 -5.78
CA TYR A 114 14.12 -26.88 -4.87
C TYR A 114 13.11 -25.74 -4.67
N GLN A 115 11.87 -25.97 -5.11
CA GLN A 115 10.76 -25.07 -4.82
C GLN A 115 9.94 -25.60 -3.64
N SER A 116 9.90 -24.83 -2.55
CA SER A 116 9.07 -25.21 -1.40
C SER A 116 7.58 -25.19 -1.76
N GLN A 117 6.87 -26.25 -1.38
CA GLN A 117 5.42 -26.33 -1.52
C GLN A 117 4.77 -25.29 -0.61
N LYS A 118 4.22 -24.24 -1.22
CA LYS A 118 3.56 -23.14 -0.50
C LYS A 118 2.08 -23.45 -0.38
N SER A 119 1.49 -23.06 0.75
CA SER A 119 0.03 -23.13 0.91
C SER A 119 -0.65 -22.36 -0.23
N LYS A 120 -1.69 -22.97 -0.82
CA LYS A 120 -2.56 -22.30 -1.79
C LYS A 120 -3.26 -21.11 -1.12
N THR A 121 -3.65 -20.14 -1.93
CA THR A 121 -4.37 -18.93 -1.54
C THR A 121 -5.79 -18.98 -2.07
N LEU A 122 -6.73 -18.43 -1.32
CA LEU A 122 -8.10 -18.23 -1.79
C LEU A 122 -8.13 -16.98 -2.67
N THR A 123 -8.93 -17.01 -3.73
CA THR A 123 -9.20 -15.81 -4.53
C THR A 123 -10.22 -14.91 -3.82
N THR A 124 -10.32 -13.66 -4.25
CA THR A 124 -11.34 -12.72 -3.77
C THR A 124 -12.76 -13.25 -3.97
N GLU A 125 -13.01 -13.91 -5.10
CA GLU A 125 -14.28 -14.57 -5.41
C GLU A 125 -14.56 -15.74 -4.47
N ASP A 126 -13.57 -16.59 -4.20
CA ASP A 126 -13.71 -17.71 -3.25
C ASP A 126 -14.10 -17.24 -1.86
N VAL A 127 -13.46 -16.17 -1.37
CA VAL A 127 -13.76 -15.58 -0.06
C VAL A 127 -15.18 -15.03 -0.04
N LYS A 128 -15.57 -14.29 -1.08
CA LYS A 128 -16.93 -13.72 -1.18
C LYS A 128 -17.98 -14.81 -1.22
N ARG A 129 -17.80 -15.81 -2.09
CA ARG A 129 -18.67 -16.97 -2.26
C ARG A 129 -18.88 -17.72 -0.96
N PHE A 130 -17.80 -17.98 -0.21
CA PHE A 130 -17.90 -18.64 1.09
C PHE A 130 -18.66 -17.79 2.13
N LEU A 131 -18.42 -16.48 2.17
CA LEU A 131 -19.07 -15.60 3.15
C LEU A 131 -20.57 -15.44 2.87
N THR A 132 -21.00 -15.47 1.60
CA THR A 132 -22.40 -15.33 1.21
C THR A 132 -23.17 -16.65 1.19
N GLU A 133 -22.60 -17.72 0.63
CA GLU A 133 -23.33 -18.99 0.39
C GLU A 133 -23.25 -19.97 1.56
N ALA A 134 -22.14 -19.97 2.33
CA ALA A 134 -21.99 -20.94 3.40
C ALA A 134 -23.02 -20.68 4.52
N PRO A 135 -23.73 -21.72 5.00
CA PRO A 135 -24.77 -21.51 5.99
C PRO A 135 -24.16 -21.18 7.36
N ASP A 136 -24.76 -20.21 8.04
CA ASP A 136 -24.21 -19.68 9.29
C ASP A 136 -24.34 -20.67 10.45
N ASP A 137 -25.32 -21.58 10.42
CA ASP A 137 -25.55 -22.63 11.41
C ASP A 137 -24.29 -23.47 11.70
N ARG A 138 -23.46 -23.72 10.69
CA ARG A 138 -22.23 -24.51 10.77
C ARG A 138 -20.98 -23.67 10.59
N TYR A 139 -21.00 -22.67 9.71
CA TYR A 139 -19.77 -22.00 9.25
C TYR A 139 -19.56 -20.61 9.83
N LEU A 140 -20.43 -20.07 10.69
CA LEU A 140 -20.27 -18.72 11.24
C LEU A 140 -18.90 -18.50 11.88
N LEU A 141 -18.42 -19.43 12.72
CA LEU A 141 -17.07 -19.36 13.31
C LEU A 141 -15.98 -19.33 12.23
N THR A 142 -16.09 -20.18 11.21
CA THR A 142 -15.12 -20.25 10.10
C THR A 142 -15.10 -18.95 9.30
N LYS A 143 -16.26 -18.31 9.10
CA LYS A 143 -16.38 -16.98 8.46
C LYS A 143 -15.67 -15.90 9.28
N VAL A 144 -15.89 -15.84 10.59
CA VAL A 144 -15.22 -14.86 11.47
C VAL A 144 -13.70 -15.09 11.48
N VAL A 145 -13.25 -16.34 11.57
CA VAL A 145 -11.80 -16.67 11.51
C VAL A 145 -11.19 -16.27 10.17
N LEU A 146 -11.91 -16.50 9.05
CA LEU A 146 -11.49 -16.09 7.71
C LEU A 146 -11.33 -14.57 7.63
N ILE A 147 -12.31 -13.82 8.11
CA ILE A 147 -12.30 -12.35 8.16
C ILE A 147 -11.11 -11.84 8.98
N CYS A 148 -10.98 -12.25 10.24
CA CYS A 148 -9.87 -11.80 11.10
C CYS A 148 -8.50 -12.25 10.56
N GLY A 149 -8.43 -13.45 9.97
CA GLY A 149 -7.22 -14.01 9.38
C GLY A 149 -6.73 -13.22 8.18
N ILE A 150 -7.64 -12.81 7.28
CA ILE A 150 -7.33 -12.03 6.08
C ILE A 150 -7.11 -10.56 6.43
N ALA A 151 -8.00 -9.93 7.21
CA ALA A 151 -7.90 -8.52 7.57
C ALA A 151 -6.60 -8.22 8.35
N GLY A 152 -6.33 -8.99 9.41
CA GLY A 152 -5.17 -8.80 10.28
C GLY A 152 -3.88 -9.52 9.81
N ALA A 153 -3.91 -10.18 8.65
CA ALA A 153 -2.84 -11.05 8.15
C ALA A 153 -2.32 -12.03 9.21
N CYS A 154 -3.24 -12.57 10.02
CA CYS A 154 -2.92 -13.25 11.27
C CYS A 154 -2.30 -14.64 11.05
N ARG A 155 -1.34 -15.00 11.89
CA ARG A 155 -0.85 -16.39 12.02
C ARG A 155 -1.82 -17.19 12.89
N LYS A 156 -1.77 -18.52 12.77
CA LYS A 156 -2.54 -19.45 13.62
C LYS A 156 -2.38 -19.18 15.11
N ASP A 157 -1.17 -18.82 15.55
CA ASP A 157 -0.88 -18.52 16.97
C ASP A 157 -1.52 -17.22 17.43
N GLU A 158 -1.52 -16.20 16.58
CA GLU A 158 -2.16 -14.90 16.87
C GLU A 158 -3.68 -15.04 16.94
N LEU A 159 -4.28 -15.82 16.03
CA LEU A 159 -5.70 -16.16 16.10
C LEU A 159 -6.02 -16.98 17.36
N THR A 160 -5.14 -17.91 17.74
CA THR A 160 -5.32 -18.74 18.94
C THR A 160 -5.32 -17.89 20.21
N ASN A 161 -4.37 -16.95 20.31
CA ASN A 161 -4.16 -16.13 21.51
C ASN A 161 -4.95 -14.82 21.53
N MET A 162 -5.77 -14.56 20.51
CA MET A 162 -6.65 -13.39 20.46
C MET A 162 -7.65 -13.46 21.63
N LYS A 163 -7.76 -12.37 22.39
CA LYS A 163 -8.66 -12.25 23.54
C LYS A 163 -9.83 -11.31 23.21
N ILE A 164 -10.93 -11.44 23.95
CA ILE A 164 -12.11 -10.58 23.79
C ILE A 164 -11.80 -9.10 24.06
N GLN A 165 -10.96 -8.83 25.07
CA GLN A 165 -10.52 -7.47 25.44
C GLN A 165 -9.76 -6.74 24.33
N HIS A 166 -9.28 -7.46 23.31
CA HIS A 166 -8.56 -6.87 22.20
C HIS A 166 -9.49 -6.32 21.11
N ILE A 167 -10.80 -6.54 21.23
CA ILE A 167 -11.78 -6.16 20.23
C ILE A 167 -12.61 -5.01 20.79
N GLU A 168 -12.42 -3.83 20.22
CA GLU A 168 -13.13 -2.62 20.60
C GLU A 168 -14.18 -2.29 19.54
N SER A 169 -15.42 -2.07 19.98
CA SER A 169 -16.54 -1.71 19.10
C SER A 169 -16.67 -0.20 19.03
N HIS A 170 -16.60 0.36 17.82
CA HIS A 170 -16.74 1.79 17.55
C HIS A 170 -17.82 1.97 16.47
N GLY A 171 -19.08 2.16 16.88
CA GLY A 171 -20.22 2.23 15.95
C GLY A 171 -20.33 0.98 15.06
N ASN A 172 -20.16 1.16 13.74
CA ASN A 172 -20.20 0.09 12.72
C ASN A 172 -18.82 -0.51 12.39
N LEU A 173 -17.84 -0.34 13.28
CA LEU A 173 -16.45 -0.79 13.11
C LEU A 173 -15.99 -1.61 14.32
N PHE A 174 -15.21 -2.66 14.07
CA PHE A 174 -14.39 -3.28 15.11
C PHE A 174 -12.92 -2.96 14.92
N LEU A 175 -12.27 -2.45 15.97
CA LEU A 175 -10.82 -2.31 16.06
C LEU A 175 -10.25 -3.51 16.82
N VAL A 176 -9.43 -4.31 16.14
CA VAL A 176 -8.82 -5.51 16.72
C VAL A 176 -7.33 -5.28 16.96
N LYS A 177 -6.91 -5.35 18.23
CA LYS A 177 -5.52 -5.17 18.66
C LYS A 177 -4.83 -6.55 18.79
N ILE A 178 -3.67 -6.70 18.18
CA ILE A 178 -2.82 -7.89 18.33
C ILE A 178 -1.61 -7.48 19.15
N PRO A 179 -1.47 -7.96 20.39
CA PRO A 179 -0.30 -7.66 21.21
C PRO A 179 0.96 -8.22 20.56
N GLY A 180 2.08 -7.55 20.83
CA GLY A 180 3.39 -8.03 20.42
C GLY A 180 3.76 -9.35 21.10
N SER A 181 4.68 -10.08 20.48
CA SER A 181 5.39 -11.22 21.07
C SER A 181 6.89 -11.03 20.78
N ASP A 182 7.75 -11.84 21.39
CA ASP A 182 9.21 -11.77 21.20
C ASP A 182 9.66 -11.79 19.73
N THR A 183 8.81 -12.29 18.82
CA THR A 183 9.09 -12.41 17.37
C THR A 183 8.21 -11.52 16.49
N SER A 184 7.30 -10.73 17.06
CA SER A 184 6.33 -9.93 16.31
C SER A 184 5.96 -8.65 17.05
N LYS A 185 6.07 -7.51 16.36
CA LYS A 185 5.60 -6.22 16.88
C LYS A 185 4.08 -6.22 17.09
N ALA A 186 3.62 -5.41 18.05
CA ALA A 186 2.21 -5.13 18.27
C ALA A 186 1.61 -4.41 17.04
N ARG A 187 0.34 -4.68 16.74
CA ARG A 187 -0.36 -4.07 15.60
C ARG A 187 -1.88 -4.09 15.81
N SER A 188 -2.60 -3.24 15.11
CA SER A 188 -4.07 -3.27 15.07
C SER A 188 -4.57 -3.40 13.63
N PHE A 189 -5.81 -3.86 13.48
CA PHE A 189 -6.51 -3.87 12.20
C PHE A 189 -8.00 -3.63 12.42
N THR A 190 -8.68 -3.16 11.38
CA THR A 190 -10.09 -2.82 11.41
C THR A 190 -10.94 -3.84 10.64
N VAL A 191 -12.19 -4.00 11.07
CA VAL A 191 -13.21 -4.82 10.39
C VAL A 191 -14.44 -3.94 10.15
N THR A 192 -14.77 -3.66 8.89
CA THR A 192 -15.82 -2.72 8.46
C THR A 192 -17.03 -3.43 7.81
N ASP A 193 -18.11 -2.66 7.60
CA ASP A 193 -19.22 -2.92 6.66
C ASP A 193 -19.89 -4.30 6.80
N GLU A 194 -19.87 -5.11 5.74
CA GLU A 194 -20.50 -6.43 5.67
C GLU A 194 -19.86 -7.43 6.64
N PHE A 195 -18.56 -7.27 6.94
CA PHE A 195 -17.87 -8.14 7.90
C PHE A 195 -18.26 -7.82 9.34
N TYR A 196 -18.52 -6.55 9.65
CA TYR A 196 -18.98 -6.15 10.98
C TYR A 196 -20.26 -6.91 11.37
N LYS A 197 -21.23 -7.04 10.46
CA LYS A 197 -22.48 -7.77 10.70
C LYS A 197 -22.24 -9.25 11.06
N ILE A 198 -21.32 -9.91 10.37
CA ILE A 198 -20.97 -11.32 10.61
C ILE A 198 -20.26 -11.49 11.96
N VAL A 199 -19.28 -10.62 12.26
CA VAL A 199 -18.55 -10.66 13.53
C VAL A 199 -19.48 -10.33 14.71
N LYS A 200 -20.36 -9.35 14.55
CA LYS A 200 -21.36 -8.96 15.55
C LYS A 200 -22.31 -10.11 15.86
N ARG A 201 -22.86 -10.79 14.84
CA ARG A 201 -23.71 -11.98 15.02
C ARG A 201 -23.02 -13.08 15.83
N TYR A 202 -21.72 -13.28 15.61
CA TYR A 202 -20.93 -14.24 16.41
C TYR A 202 -20.73 -13.79 17.85
N LEU A 203 -20.50 -12.49 18.08
CA LEU A 203 -20.40 -11.90 19.42
C LEU A 203 -21.71 -12.00 20.20
N ASP A 204 -22.85 -11.73 19.56
CA ASP A 204 -24.18 -11.80 20.19
C ASP A 204 -24.55 -13.23 20.62
N LEU A 205 -24.05 -14.25 19.90
CA LEU A 205 -24.26 -15.66 20.22
C LEU A 205 -23.29 -16.19 21.29
N ARG A 206 -22.30 -15.39 21.72
CA ARG A 206 -21.32 -15.80 22.72
C ARG A 206 -21.97 -15.81 24.11
N PRO A 207 -21.81 -16.88 24.91
CA PRO A 207 -22.34 -16.88 26.27
C PRO A 207 -21.59 -15.87 27.15
N SER A 208 -22.32 -15.18 28.03
CA SER A 208 -21.75 -14.15 28.92
C SER A 208 -20.83 -14.73 30.00
N SER A 209 -21.04 -16.00 30.37
CA SER A 209 -20.22 -16.72 31.36
C SER A 209 -19.30 -17.71 30.65
N VAL A 210 -18.05 -17.30 30.42
CA VAL A 210 -16.99 -18.13 29.81
C VAL A 210 -15.74 -18.04 30.68
N PRO A 211 -15.16 -19.17 31.12
CA PRO A 211 -13.99 -19.17 32.00
C PRO A 211 -12.67 -18.76 31.31
N SER A 212 -12.69 -18.49 30.00
CA SER A 212 -11.52 -18.16 29.19
C SER A 212 -11.71 -16.86 28.42
N ASP A 213 -10.69 -15.99 28.47
CA ASP A 213 -10.67 -14.71 27.75
C ASP A 213 -10.56 -14.86 26.21
N ARG A 214 -10.37 -16.08 25.70
CA ARG A 214 -10.08 -16.32 24.29
C ARG A 214 -11.26 -15.91 23.41
N PHE A 215 -10.96 -15.24 22.30
CA PHE A 215 -11.98 -14.70 21.40
C PHE A 215 -12.73 -15.81 20.63
N PHE A 216 -12.01 -16.79 20.09
CA PHE A 216 -12.64 -17.87 19.34
C PHE A 216 -13.06 -19.03 20.25
N LEU A 217 -14.37 -19.22 20.38
CA LEU A 217 -15.01 -20.35 21.03
C LEU A 217 -15.64 -21.31 20.01
N ALA A 218 -15.77 -22.57 20.42
CA ALA A 218 -16.33 -23.63 19.59
C ALA A 218 -17.78 -23.32 19.23
N TYR A 219 -18.12 -23.52 17.97
CA TYR A 219 -19.44 -23.20 17.42
C TYR A 219 -19.96 -24.38 16.63
N LYS A 220 -21.20 -24.81 16.91
CA LYS A 220 -21.89 -25.90 16.22
C LYS A 220 -23.39 -25.66 16.24
N ASN A 221 -24.06 -25.92 15.12
CA ASN A 221 -25.52 -25.90 14.98
C ASN A 221 -26.18 -24.62 15.52
N GLY A 222 -25.66 -23.45 15.15
CA GLY A 222 -26.22 -22.16 15.57
C GLY A 222 -25.80 -21.69 16.96
N LYS A 223 -25.10 -22.51 17.75
CA LYS A 223 -24.79 -22.23 19.17
C LYS A 223 -23.30 -22.17 19.44
N CYS A 224 -22.91 -21.19 20.28
CA CYS A 224 -21.55 -21.01 20.76
C CYS A 224 -21.38 -21.75 22.11
N SER A 225 -20.36 -22.61 22.20
CA SER A 225 -19.97 -23.32 23.41
C SER A 225 -18.96 -22.49 24.22
N GLN A 226 -18.82 -22.78 25.51
CA GLN A 226 -17.79 -22.15 26.36
C GLN A 226 -16.36 -22.64 26.06
N GLN A 227 -16.21 -23.71 25.28
CA GLN A 227 -14.91 -24.31 24.96
C GLN A 227 -14.12 -23.47 23.95
N PRO A 228 -12.88 -23.04 24.25
CA PRO A 228 -12.06 -22.27 23.32
C PRO A 228 -11.53 -23.15 22.17
N VAL A 229 -11.44 -22.59 20.96
CA VAL A 229 -11.02 -23.34 19.77
C VAL A 229 -9.51 -23.63 19.80
N GLY A 230 -9.12 -24.87 19.53
CA GLY A 230 -7.71 -25.26 19.47
C GLY A 230 -6.97 -24.75 18.22
N LYS A 231 -5.65 -24.55 18.36
CA LYS A 231 -4.73 -24.10 17.28
C LYS A 231 -4.82 -24.93 16.00
N ASN A 232 -4.97 -26.25 16.12
CA ASN A 232 -5.06 -27.15 14.96
C ASN A 232 -6.38 -26.99 14.20
N LYS A 233 -7.49 -26.75 14.91
CA LYS A 233 -8.80 -26.52 14.30
C LYS A 233 -8.85 -25.16 13.58
N LEU A 234 -8.29 -24.10 14.18
CA LEU A 234 -8.13 -22.80 13.49
C LEU A 234 -7.27 -22.93 12.23
N GLY A 235 -6.21 -23.75 12.28
CA GLY A 235 -5.35 -24.00 11.12
C GLY A 235 -5.99 -24.83 10.01
N SER A 236 -6.96 -25.69 10.32
CA SER A 236 -7.66 -26.53 9.34
C SER A 236 -8.90 -25.87 8.73
N MET A 237 -9.34 -24.72 9.25
CA MET A 237 -10.47 -23.96 8.70
C MET A 237 -10.26 -23.50 7.26
N ALA A 238 -9.02 -23.23 6.83
CA ALA A 238 -8.73 -22.92 5.43
C ALA A 238 -9.03 -24.11 4.50
N LYS A 239 -8.72 -25.34 4.94
CA LYS A 239 -9.08 -26.58 4.24
C LYS A 239 -10.60 -26.77 4.24
N GLU A 240 -11.26 -26.49 5.36
CA GLU A 240 -12.72 -26.57 5.47
C GLU A 240 -13.44 -25.63 4.48
N VAL A 241 -12.94 -24.39 4.33
CA VAL A 241 -13.40 -23.44 3.29
C VAL A 241 -13.18 -24.02 1.89
N ALA A 242 -11.97 -24.51 1.60
CA ALA A 242 -11.65 -25.08 0.29
C ALA A 242 -12.50 -26.33 -0.04
N THR A 243 -12.79 -27.17 0.95
CA THR A 243 -13.66 -28.34 0.81
C THR A 243 -15.11 -27.92 0.54
N TYR A 244 -15.63 -26.91 1.23
CA TYR A 244 -16.97 -26.40 0.98
C TYR A 244 -17.12 -25.84 -0.45
N LEU A 245 -16.10 -25.11 -0.91
CA LEU A 245 -16.06 -24.50 -2.24
C LEU A 245 -15.68 -25.46 -3.38
N ASN A 246 -15.47 -26.75 -3.08
CA ASN A 246 -15.01 -27.79 -4.01
C ASN A 246 -13.73 -27.42 -4.79
N LEU A 247 -12.76 -26.78 -4.12
CA LEU A 247 -11.50 -26.37 -4.75
C LEU A 247 -10.51 -27.54 -4.92
N PRO A 248 -9.68 -27.53 -5.99
CA PRO A 248 -8.69 -28.58 -6.22
C PRO A 248 -7.60 -28.59 -5.15
N ASP A 249 -7.25 -29.78 -4.69
CA ASP A 249 -6.27 -30.03 -3.62
C ASP A 249 -6.59 -29.28 -2.32
N ALA A 250 -7.79 -29.47 -1.76
CA ALA A 250 -8.19 -28.85 -0.48
C ALA A 250 -7.15 -29.05 0.64
N ASN A 251 -6.38 -30.15 0.61
CA ASN A 251 -5.29 -30.42 1.56
C ASN A 251 -4.13 -29.39 1.53
N GLN A 252 -3.95 -28.65 0.44
CA GLN A 252 -2.90 -27.63 0.31
C GLN A 252 -3.30 -26.27 0.92
N TYR A 253 -4.55 -26.10 1.36
CA TYR A 253 -5.02 -24.92 2.08
C TYR A 253 -4.78 -25.08 3.58
N THR A 254 -3.58 -24.70 4.01
CA THR A 254 -3.15 -24.81 5.42
C THR A 254 -3.45 -23.53 6.21
N GLY A 255 -3.13 -23.49 7.51
CA GLY A 255 -3.24 -22.26 8.31
C GLY A 255 -2.37 -21.08 7.82
N HIS A 256 -1.48 -21.28 6.85
CA HIS A 256 -0.77 -20.19 6.17
C HIS A 256 -1.58 -19.53 5.04
N CYS A 257 -2.70 -20.14 4.64
CA CYS A 257 -3.60 -19.65 3.61
C CYS A 257 -4.07 -18.23 3.90
N PHE A 258 -4.71 -17.97 5.05
CA PHE A 258 -5.31 -16.66 5.37
C PHE A 258 -4.33 -15.49 5.22
N ARG A 259 -3.10 -15.64 5.76
CA ARG A 259 -2.05 -14.62 5.64
C ARG A 259 -1.59 -14.43 4.20
N ARG A 260 -1.47 -15.51 3.42
CA ARG A 260 -1.06 -15.44 2.02
C ARG A 260 -2.16 -14.85 1.14
N THR A 261 -3.41 -15.22 1.39
CA THR A 261 -4.61 -14.64 0.78
C THR A 261 -4.67 -13.14 1.04
N SER A 262 -4.41 -12.68 2.27
CA SER A 262 -4.34 -11.24 2.59
C SER A 262 -3.35 -10.46 1.69
N ALA A 263 -2.21 -11.05 1.39
CA ALA A 263 -1.22 -10.44 0.48
C ALA A 263 -1.64 -10.55 -1.00
N SER A 264 -2.31 -11.64 -1.40
CA SER A 264 -2.83 -11.81 -2.77
C SER A 264 -3.95 -10.80 -3.05
N VAL A 265 -4.91 -10.69 -2.14
CA VAL A 265 -6.04 -9.75 -2.25
C VAL A 265 -5.55 -8.31 -2.34
N LEU A 266 -4.47 -7.95 -1.63
CA LEU A 266 -3.86 -6.63 -1.77
C LEU A 266 -3.20 -6.39 -3.14
N ILE A 267 -2.55 -7.41 -3.71
CA ILE A 267 -1.98 -7.31 -5.06
C ILE A 267 -3.11 -7.13 -6.06
N ASP A 268 -4.19 -7.91 -5.91
CA ASP A 268 -5.37 -7.86 -6.78
C ASP A 268 -6.11 -6.51 -6.66
N SER A 269 -6.02 -5.84 -5.50
CA SER A 269 -6.53 -4.47 -5.30
C SER A 269 -5.57 -3.37 -5.77
N GLY A 270 -4.49 -3.71 -6.48
CA GLY A 270 -3.55 -2.75 -7.06
C GLY A 270 -2.51 -2.19 -6.08
N ALA A 271 -2.26 -2.84 -4.95
CA ALA A 271 -1.29 -2.36 -3.97
C ALA A 271 0.17 -2.59 -4.42
N ASN A 272 1.02 -1.59 -4.17
CA ASN A 272 2.42 -1.57 -4.54
C ASN A 272 3.20 -2.68 -3.80
N MET A 273 4.31 -3.17 -4.38
CA MET A 273 5.16 -4.21 -3.78
C MET A 273 5.66 -3.86 -2.38
N THR A 274 5.82 -2.57 -2.07
CA THR A 274 6.17 -2.08 -0.72
C THR A 274 5.05 -2.31 0.29
N ALA A 275 3.78 -2.08 -0.07
CA ALA A 275 2.63 -2.34 0.79
C ALA A 275 2.46 -3.85 1.05
N VAL A 276 2.65 -4.67 0.01
CA VAL A 276 2.66 -6.13 0.11
C VAL A 276 3.80 -6.62 1.02
N THR A 277 4.98 -6.02 0.89
CA THR A 277 6.16 -6.36 1.71
C THR A 277 5.97 -5.92 3.17
N CYS A 278 5.39 -4.73 3.39
CA CYS A 278 5.05 -4.19 4.70
C CYS A 278 4.05 -5.10 5.44
N LYS A 279 2.99 -5.55 4.76
CA LYS A 279 2.01 -6.50 5.32
C LYS A 279 2.58 -7.91 5.52
N ARG A 280 3.53 -8.35 4.68
CA ARG A 280 4.28 -9.61 4.87
C ARG A 280 5.28 -9.55 6.03
N LYS A 281 5.96 -8.40 6.21
CA LYS A 281 7.04 -8.17 7.19
C LYS A 281 6.57 -7.60 8.54
N ARG A 282 5.29 -7.20 8.68
CA ARG A 282 4.68 -6.76 9.94
C ARG A 282 5.26 -5.45 10.48
N CYS A 283 5.42 -4.46 9.61
CA CYS A 283 5.85 -3.13 10.07
C CYS A 283 4.69 -2.41 10.78
N PRO A 284 4.97 -1.59 11.82
CA PRO A 284 3.96 -0.77 12.52
C PRO A 284 3.24 0.20 11.58
N GLU A 285 3.96 0.69 10.56
CA GLU A 285 3.51 1.67 9.57
C GLU A 285 2.61 1.09 8.47
N ALA A 286 2.25 -0.20 8.56
CA ALA A 286 1.32 -0.82 7.64
C ALA A 286 -0.09 -0.25 7.88
N LYS A 287 -0.42 0.87 7.22
CA LYS A 287 -1.80 1.39 7.17
C LYS A 287 -2.71 0.23 6.77
N PRO A 288 -3.75 -0.12 7.55
CA PRO A 288 -4.68 -1.16 7.18
C PRO A 288 -5.39 -0.70 5.92
N THR A 289 -4.92 -1.11 4.74
CA THR A 289 -5.62 -0.84 3.49
C THR A 289 -6.69 -1.91 3.34
N PHE A 290 -7.72 -1.74 4.15
CA PHE A 290 -9.08 -2.04 3.77
C PHE A 290 -9.85 -0.78 4.17
N THR A 291 -10.34 -0.09 3.14
CA THR A 291 -10.93 1.26 3.15
C THR A 291 -9.98 2.41 3.56
N GLN A 292 -9.61 3.25 2.57
CA GLN A 292 -9.24 4.63 2.86
C GLN A 292 -10.50 5.37 3.31
N VAL A 293 -10.61 5.69 4.58
CA VAL A 293 -11.22 6.93 5.08
C VAL A 293 -10.37 7.38 6.27
N TYR A 294 -9.93 8.64 6.21
CA TYR A 294 -9.20 9.46 7.18
C TYR A 294 -8.82 8.84 8.55
N ILE A 295 -7.54 8.90 8.89
CA ILE A 295 -6.99 9.48 10.13
C ILE A 295 -5.49 9.72 9.88
N LYS A 296 -5.07 10.98 10.02
CA LYS A 296 -3.65 11.36 10.12
C LYS A 296 -3.13 10.96 11.50
N GLU A 297 -1.87 10.57 11.50
CA GLU A 297 -0.86 10.46 12.56
C GLU A 297 -1.26 10.71 14.04
N GLU A 298 -0.83 9.74 14.86
CA GLU A 298 -0.46 9.80 16.30
C GLU A 298 -1.35 10.63 17.25
N ILE A 299 -2.23 9.94 17.97
CA ILE A 299 -3.10 10.51 19.00
C ILE A 299 -2.42 10.36 20.37
N ASN A 300 -2.12 11.48 21.01
CA ASN A 300 -1.76 11.57 22.43
C ASN A 300 -3.04 11.67 23.29
N ASP A 301 -2.94 11.31 24.58
CA ASP A 301 -4.06 11.20 25.53
C ASP A 301 -4.91 12.49 25.70
N ALA A 302 -4.43 13.66 25.24
CA ALA A 302 -5.14 14.93 25.29
C ALA A 302 -6.26 15.10 24.23
N ASP A 303 -6.25 14.31 23.15
CA ASP A 303 -7.24 14.42 22.06
C ASP A 303 -8.53 13.62 22.33
N THR A 304 -8.52 12.76 23.36
CA THR A 304 -9.69 11.98 23.78
C THR A 304 -10.79 12.88 24.34
N ASP A 305 -10.41 13.98 25.01
CA ASP A 305 -11.35 14.94 25.58
C ASP A 305 -12.03 15.80 24.49
N TYR A 306 -11.31 16.13 23.41
CA TYR A 306 -11.85 16.90 22.30
C TYR A 306 -12.88 16.10 21.47
N ILE A 307 -12.68 14.78 21.32
CA ILE A 307 -13.63 13.89 20.64
C ILE A 307 -14.89 13.65 21.49
N GLN A 308 -14.73 13.55 22.82
CA GLN A 308 -15.85 13.45 23.77
C GLN A 308 -16.72 14.72 23.77
N GLU A 309 -16.10 15.89 23.63
CA GLU A 309 -16.78 17.19 23.58
C GLU A 309 -17.51 17.41 22.24
N TYR A 310 -16.94 16.94 21.12
CA TYR A 310 -17.57 17.00 19.79
C TYR A 310 -18.81 16.09 19.69
N ILE A 311 -18.75 14.89 20.27
CA ILE A 311 -19.88 13.93 20.30
C ILE A 311 -21.02 14.43 21.18
N LYS A 312 -20.73 15.10 22.31
CA LYS A 312 -21.74 15.75 23.16
C LYS A 312 -22.48 16.88 22.43
N LYS A 313 -21.80 17.59 21.53
CA LYS A 313 -22.38 18.69 20.74
C LYS A 313 -23.31 18.20 19.63
N GLU A 314 -22.98 17.08 18.98
CA GLU A 314 -23.84 16.44 17.98
C GLU A 314 -25.13 15.86 18.62
N LEU A 315 -25.02 15.22 19.79
CA LEU A 315 -26.18 14.67 20.51
C LEU A 315 -27.15 15.73 21.07
N GLN A 316 -26.71 16.98 21.22
CA GLN A 316 -27.58 18.10 21.61
C GLN A 316 -28.34 18.72 20.42
N ASN A 317 -27.92 18.46 19.18
CA ASN A 317 -28.55 19.00 17.98
C ASN A 317 -29.66 18.08 17.41
N GLU A 318 -29.77 16.84 17.85
CA GLU A 318 -30.79 15.88 17.38
C GLU A 318 -32.13 15.96 18.16
N SER A 319 -32.27 16.80 19.20
CA SER A 319 -33.49 16.87 20.01
C SER A 319 -34.52 17.93 19.62
N GLU A 320 -34.38 18.60 18.47
CA GLU A 320 -35.37 19.57 17.99
C GLU A 320 -35.68 19.38 16.48
N GLN A 321 -36.56 18.42 16.13
CA GLN A 321 -37.56 18.57 15.07
C GLN A 321 -38.49 17.34 14.95
N ASP A 322 -39.80 17.60 15.01
CA ASP A 322 -40.93 16.68 14.85
C ASP A 322 -41.28 16.42 13.35
N PRO A 323 -42.11 15.39 13.03
CA PRO A 323 -42.03 14.60 11.80
C PRO A 323 -42.94 15.06 10.65
N PHE A 324 -42.49 14.88 9.40
CA PHE A 324 -43.30 15.02 8.18
C PHE A 324 -43.15 13.78 7.29
N GLU A 325 -44.27 13.11 6.98
CA GLU A 325 -44.37 11.94 6.10
C GLU A 325 -44.15 12.34 4.62
N GLU A 326 -43.45 11.50 3.84
CA GLU A 326 -43.37 11.58 2.37
C GLU A 326 -43.70 10.22 1.71
N PRO A 327 -44.21 10.22 0.45
CA PRO A 327 -45.11 9.20 -0.09
C PRO A 327 -44.40 8.05 -0.85
N GLU A 328 -45.10 6.92 -0.99
CA GLU A 328 -44.61 5.63 -1.50
C GLU A 328 -44.08 5.62 -2.96
N ASP A 329 -44.32 6.66 -3.77
CA ASP A 329 -43.96 6.69 -5.20
C ASP A 329 -42.45 6.87 -5.51
N LYS A 330 -41.63 7.23 -4.51
CA LYS A 330 -40.15 7.32 -4.67
C LYS A 330 -39.44 5.96 -4.52
N LYS A 331 -40.06 4.97 -3.85
CA LYS A 331 -39.43 3.64 -3.68
C LYS A 331 -39.40 2.84 -4.98
N GLN A 332 -40.45 2.94 -5.79
CA GLN A 332 -40.54 2.17 -7.04
C GLN A 332 -39.55 2.65 -8.13
N LYS A 333 -39.20 3.94 -8.17
CA LYS A 333 -38.27 4.51 -9.16
C LYS A 333 -36.78 4.37 -8.80
N LEU A 334 -36.47 4.04 -7.54
CA LEU A 334 -35.11 3.79 -7.07
C LEU A 334 -34.70 2.31 -7.25
N GLU A 335 -35.66 1.37 -7.30
CA GLU A 335 -35.39 -0.06 -7.54
C GLU A 335 -35.00 -0.36 -9.00
N ASP A 336 -35.46 0.44 -9.96
CA ASP A 336 -35.21 0.19 -11.40
C ASP A 336 -33.89 0.78 -11.94
N ALA A 337 -33.17 1.59 -11.14
CA ALA A 337 -31.94 2.27 -11.58
C ALA A 337 -30.62 1.56 -11.15
N GLU A 338 -30.67 0.51 -10.34
CA GLU A 338 -29.46 -0.14 -9.77
C GLU A 338 -28.82 -1.24 -10.63
N ASN A 339 -29.35 -1.60 -11.80
CA ASN A 339 -28.88 -2.76 -12.57
C ASN A 339 -28.08 -2.41 -13.84
N GLY A 340 -26.97 -1.67 -13.68
CA GLY A 340 -26.21 -1.15 -14.83
C GLY A 340 -24.69 -1.17 -14.78
N LEU A 341 -24.05 -2.01 -13.94
CA LEU A 341 -22.64 -2.51 -14.06
C LEU A 341 -22.22 -3.13 -12.71
N LYS A 342 -22.32 -4.46 -12.59
CA LYS A 342 -21.77 -5.20 -11.43
C LYS A 342 -20.28 -5.45 -11.67
N GLY A 343 -19.41 -4.68 -11.01
CA GLY A 343 -17.97 -4.97 -10.98
C GLY A 343 -17.70 -6.33 -10.32
N SER A 344 -16.79 -7.13 -10.88
CA SER A 344 -16.47 -8.47 -10.35
C SER A 344 -15.56 -8.43 -9.12
N GLY A 345 -15.11 -7.23 -8.73
CA GLY A 345 -14.33 -6.99 -7.53
C GLY A 345 -15.13 -7.07 -6.24
N LEU A 346 -14.40 -7.03 -5.13
CA LEU A 346 -14.99 -7.07 -3.80
C LEU A 346 -15.93 -5.86 -3.62
N PHE A 347 -17.17 -6.12 -3.18
CA PHE A 347 -18.26 -5.13 -3.02
C PHE A 347 -18.66 -4.31 -4.26
N GLY A 348 -18.53 -4.88 -5.46
CA GLY A 348 -18.99 -4.22 -6.71
C GLY A 348 -17.96 -3.26 -7.31
N SER A 349 -16.72 -3.28 -6.81
CA SER A 349 -15.60 -2.57 -7.42
C SER A 349 -15.23 -3.17 -8.77
N VAL A 350 -14.91 -2.31 -9.75
CA VAL A 350 -14.47 -2.72 -11.09
C VAL A 350 -13.00 -3.12 -11.03
N THR A 351 -12.67 -4.35 -11.43
CA THR A 351 -11.30 -4.88 -11.39
C THR A 351 -10.58 -4.72 -12.73
N ALA A 352 -9.25 -4.88 -12.73
CA ALA A 352 -8.45 -4.87 -13.95
C ALA A 352 -8.85 -5.99 -14.94
N LYS A 353 -9.47 -7.08 -14.48
CA LYS A 353 -10.04 -8.13 -15.35
C LYS A 353 -11.35 -7.70 -16.01
N ASP A 354 -12.17 -6.89 -15.35
CA ASP A 354 -13.37 -6.28 -15.93
C ASP A 354 -13.01 -5.26 -17.01
N LEU A 355 -11.88 -4.57 -16.86
CA LEU A 355 -11.31 -3.69 -17.88
C LEU A 355 -10.60 -4.47 -19.02
N ALA A 356 -9.95 -5.60 -18.73
CA ALA A 356 -9.21 -6.40 -19.71
C ALA A 356 -10.11 -7.25 -20.61
N GLY A 357 -11.36 -7.54 -20.21
CA GLY A 357 -12.36 -8.20 -21.05
C GLY A 357 -12.92 -7.31 -22.17
N ALA A 358 -12.60 -6.01 -22.16
CA ALA A 358 -13.15 -5.02 -23.09
C ALA A 358 -12.07 -4.36 -23.95
N SER A 359 -11.38 -5.10 -24.83
CA SER A 359 -10.86 -4.55 -26.10
C SER A 359 -10.28 -5.59 -27.07
N PRO A 360 -10.17 -5.27 -28.39
CA PRO A 360 -10.68 -6.12 -29.46
C PRO A 360 -9.60 -6.76 -30.34
N ALA A 361 -9.91 -7.94 -30.91
CA ALA A 361 -9.83 -8.24 -32.36
C ALA A 361 -9.95 -9.75 -32.65
N GLY A 362 -10.78 -10.09 -33.65
CA GLY A 362 -10.40 -11.11 -34.65
C GLY A 362 -11.00 -12.53 -34.57
N VAL A 363 -12.23 -12.67 -35.10
CA VAL A 363 -12.79 -13.81 -35.87
C VAL A 363 -12.65 -15.24 -35.32
N GLY A 364 -13.79 -15.76 -34.83
CA GLY A 364 -14.05 -17.19 -34.67
C GLY A 364 -15.25 -17.42 -33.75
N ALA A 365 -16.47 -17.46 -34.29
CA ALA A 365 -17.68 -17.77 -33.52
C ALA A 365 -17.56 -19.14 -32.82
N PRO A 366 -18.15 -19.29 -31.63
CA PRO A 366 -19.49 -19.84 -31.60
C PRO A 366 -20.47 -19.04 -30.71
N ALA A 367 -21.75 -19.25 -30.99
CA ALA A 367 -22.89 -18.55 -30.41
C ALA A 367 -22.95 -18.62 -28.87
N GLY A 368 -23.02 -17.46 -28.22
CA GLY A 368 -23.34 -17.28 -26.80
C GLY A 368 -24.17 -16.02 -26.64
N ALA A 369 -25.33 -16.17 -26.00
CA ALA A 369 -26.44 -15.22 -25.99
C ALA A 369 -26.04 -13.76 -25.71
N ALA A 370 -26.49 -12.86 -26.59
CA ALA A 370 -26.37 -11.42 -26.41
C ALA A 370 -27.19 -11.00 -25.18
N VAL A 371 -26.49 -10.58 -24.13
CA VAL A 371 -27.10 -9.79 -23.06
C VAL A 371 -27.50 -8.47 -23.69
N ALA A 372 -28.79 -8.16 -23.74
CA ALA A 372 -29.30 -6.91 -24.26
C ALA A 372 -28.63 -5.76 -23.49
N ALA A 373 -27.74 -5.03 -24.16
CA ALA A 373 -27.15 -3.84 -23.58
C ALA A 373 -28.29 -2.87 -23.23
N PRO A 374 -28.28 -2.24 -22.04
CA PRO A 374 -29.21 -1.16 -21.76
C PRO A 374 -29.11 -0.14 -22.90
N GLY A 375 -30.26 0.30 -23.42
CA GLY A 375 -30.31 1.17 -24.59
C GLY A 375 -29.33 2.34 -24.45
N GLY A 376 -28.42 2.47 -25.42
CA GLY A 376 -27.39 3.50 -25.45
C GLY A 376 -27.15 3.92 -26.89
N LYS A 377 -26.70 5.17 -27.08
CA LYS A 377 -26.30 5.66 -28.39
C LYS A 377 -24.80 5.47 -28.56
N ASP A 378 -24.40 4.63 -29.51
CA ASP A 378 -23.00 4.50 -29.91
C ASP A 378 -22.56 5.75 -30.67
N ILE A 379 -21.57 6.46 -30.13
CA ILE A 379 -20.98 7.64 -30.76
C ILE A 379 -19.58 7.23 -31.26
N PRO A 380 -19.29 7.36 -32.57
CA PRO A 380 -17.97 6.99 -33.10
C PRO A 380 -16.88 7.88 -32.48
N ILE A 381 -15.74 7.27 -32.16
CA ILE A 381 -14.58 7.98 -31.60
C ILE A 381 -14.01 8.92 -32.67
N SER A 382 -13.85 10.20 -32.33
CA SER A 382 -13.18 11.15 -33.22
C SER A 382 -11.67 10.87 -33.30
N ASN A 383 -11.07 11.11 -34.47
CA ASN A 383 -9.63 10.89 -34.68
C ASN A 383 -8.77 11.62 -33.62
N VAL A 384 -9.15 12.85 -33.25
CA VAL A 384 -8.47 13.64 -32.22
C VAL A 384 -8.52 12.94 -30.86
N ARG A 385 -9.71 12.45 -30.45
CA ARG A 385 -9.88 11.75 -29.16
C ARG A 385 -9.11 10.44 -29.12
N GLY A 386 -9.02 9.71 -30.25
CA GLY A 386 -8.21 8.50 -30.37
C GLY A 386 -6.71 8.75 -30.16
N VAL A 387 -6.17 9.83 -30.75
CA VAL A 387 -4.75 10.20 -30.57
C VAL A 387 -4.46 10.62 -29.13
N ILE A 388 -5.32 11.42 -28.50
CA ILE A 388 -5.18 11.83 -27.10
C ILE A 388 -5.20 10.59 -26.18
N ALA A 389 -6.14 9.68 -26.39
CA ALA A 389 -6.25 8.45 -25.60
C ALA A 389 -4.96 7.61 -25.68
N LYS A 390 -4.41 7.44 -26.89
CA LYS A 390 -3.14 6.72 -27.09
C LYS A 390 -1.98 7.37 -26.33
N ARG A 391 -1.84 8.69 -26.40
CA ARG A 391 -0.77 9.45 -25.71
C ARG A 391 -0.89 9.39 -24.19
N LEU A 392 -2.11 9.55 -23.66
CA LEU A 392 -2.34 9.47 -22.21
C LEU A 392 -2.08 8.06 -21.67
N LEU A 393 -2.46 7.03 -22.42
CA LEU A 393 -2.20 5.64 -22.07
C LEU A 393 -0.69 5.35 -22.05
N GLU A 394 0.02 5.75 -23.11
CA GLU A 394 1.49 5.63 -23.20
C GLU A 394 2.18 6.31 -22.01
N SER A 395 1.80 7.55 -21.70
CA SER A 395 2.34 8.28 -20.55
C SER A 395 2.10 7.54 -19.24
N LYS A 396 0.87 7.09 -18.99
CA LYS A 396 0.51 6.51 -17.69
C LYS A 396 1.10 5.12 -17.47
N GLN A 397 1.36 4.37 -18.55
CA GLN A 397 1.97 3.05 -18.49
C GLN A 397 3.51 3.10 -18.42
N THR A 398 4.14 4.07 -19.08
CA THR A 398 5.61 4.14 -19.19
C THR A 398 6.27 5.02 -18.15
N ILE A 399 5.60 6.10 -17.72
CA ILE A 399 6.16 7.08 -16.78
C ILE A 399 5.74 6.70 -15.35
N PRO A 400 6.70 6.41 -14.44
CA PRO A 400 6.40 6.20 -13.02
C PRO A 400 6.02 7.53 -12.36
N HIS A 401 4.72 7.85 -12.39
CA HIS A 401 4.17 9.06 -11.79
C HIS A 401 4.20 8.97 -10.27
N TYR A 402 4.74 10.00 -9.63
CA TYR A 402 4.48 10.31 -8.24
C TYR A 402 3.94 11.73 -8.11
N TYR A 403 3.27 12.02 -7.00
CA TYR A 403 2.56 13.28 -6.79
C TYR A 403 3.05 13.96 -5.53
N LEU A 404 3.30 15.26 -5.64
CA LEU A 404 3.62 16.11 -4.51
C LEU A 404 2.58 17.23 -4.45
N THR A 405 1.98 17.44 -3.28
CA THR A 405 0.97 18.47 -3.08
C THR A 405 1.45 19.44 -2.00
N ILE A 406 1.33 20.73 -2.28
CA ILE A 406 1.59 21.81 -1.33
C ILE A 406 0.41 22.78 -1.31
N GLU A 407 0.33 23.55 -0.23
CA GLU A 407 -0.56 24.69 -0.12
C GLU A 407 0.25 25.97 -0.17
N VAL A 408 -0.21 26.93 -0.99
CA VAL A 408 0.46 28.20 -1.25
C VAL A 408 -0.45 29.33 -0.78
N LYS A 409 0.09 30.24 0.05
CA LYS A 409 -0.62 31.45 0.44
C LYS A 409 -0.61 32.46 -0.71
N MET A 410 -1.80 32.85 -1.18
CA MET A 410 -1.97 33.66 -2.40
C MET A 410 -2.22 35.14 -2.15
N ASP A 411 -2.28 35.59 -0.89
CA ASP A 411 -2.67 36.96 -0.54
C ASP A 411 -1.78 38.02 -1.22
N GLU A 412 -0.45 37.86 -1.14
CA GLU A 412 0.51 38.79 -1.75
C GLU A 412 0.46 38.76 -3.28
N ALA A 413 0.36 37.57 -3.89
CA ALA A 413 0.21 37.42 -5.34
C ALA A 413 -1.08 38.10 -5.85
N LEU A 414 -2.18 37.96 -5.11
CA LEU A 414 -3.46 38.58 -5.45
C LEU A 414 -3.42 40.10 -5.25
N SER A 415 -2.76 40.58 -4.19
CA SER A 415 -2.52 42.01 -3.94
C SER A 415 -1.70 42.63 -5.08
N MET A 416 -0.57 42.02 -5.45
CA MET A 416 0.26 42.46 -6.57
C MET A 416 -0.55 42.48 -7.88
N ARG A 417 -1.35 41.45 -8.16
CA ARG A 417 -2.22 41.41 -9.34
C ARG A 417 -3.20 42.59 -9.36
N GLN A 418 -3.80 42.92 -8.22
CA GLN A 418 -4.72 44.06 -8.13
C GLN A 418 -4.00 45.39 -8.38
N GLN A 419 -2.80 45.58 -7.82
CA GLN A 419 -1.99 46.77 -8.06
C GLN A 419 -1.59 46.90 -9.53
N PHE A 420 -1.09 45.83 -10.15
CA PHE A 420 -0.72 45.85 -11.57
C PHE A 420 -1.91 46.06 -12.49
N ASN A 421 -3.07 45.45 -12.19
CA ASN A 421 -4.27 45.70 -12.97
C ASN A 421 -4.71 47.17 -12.90
N LYS A 422 -4.62 47.83 -11.73
CA LYS A 422 -4.92 49.26 -11.61
C LYS A 422 -3.97 50.15 -12.41
N LEU A 423 -2.68 49.79 -12.47
CA LEU A 423 -1.69 50.53 -13.26
C LEU A 423 -1.90 50.34 -14.77
N LEU A 424 -2.24 49.12 -15.18
CA LEU A 424 -2.42 48.71 -16.57
C LEU A 424 -3.84 48.97 -17.11
N GLU A 425 -4.74 49.54 -16.29
CA GLU A 425 -6.08 49.96 -16.72
C GLU A 425 -6.03 50.91 -17.92
N LYS A 426 -5.02 51.80 -17.96
CA LYS A 426 -4.79 52.74 -19.08
C LYS A 426 -4.45 52.03 -20.39
N GLU A 427 -3.79 50.88 -20.31
CA GLU A 427 -3.38 50.07 -21.45
C GLU A 427 -4.40 48.97 -21.81
N LYS A 428 -5.51 48.87 -21.06
CA LYS A 428 -6.57 47.86 -21.22
C LYS A 428 -6.08 46.40 -21.11
N ILE A 429 -4.97 46.16 -20.41
CA ILE A 429 -4.41 44.82 -20.20
C ILE A 429 -4.84 44.29 -18.82
N LYS A 430 -5.58 43.18 -18.81
CA LYS A 430 -6.00 42.50 -17.57
C LYS A 430 -5.15 41.26 -17.31
N LEU A 431 -4.42 41.23 -16.21
CA LEU A 431 -3.61 40.09 -15.77
C LEU A 431 -4.44 39.05 -15.01
N SER A 432 -4.18 37.78 -15.31
CA SER A 432 -4.76 36.61 -14.65
C SER A 432 -3.82 36.06 -13.57
N VAL A 433 -4.37 35.28 -12.63
CA VAL A 433 -3.54 34.47 -11.71
C VAL A 433 -2.72 33.44 -12.49
N ASN A 434 -3.26 32.92 -13.60
CA ASN A 434 -2.56 31.97 -14.46
C ASN A 434 -1.25 32.54 -15.02
N ASP A 435 -1.22 33.84 -15.33
CA ASP A 435 -0.02 34.51 -15.88
C ASP A 435 1.11 34.55 -14.85
N LEU A 436 0.76 34.79 -13.57
CA LEU A 436 1.69 34.72 -12.44
C LEU A 436 2.21 33.30 -12.20
N ILE A 437 1.32 32.30 -12.30
CA ILE A 437 1.70 30.88 -12.14
C ILE A 437 2.67 30.46 -13.24
N ILE A 438 2.42 30.84 -14.50
CA ILE A 438 3.33 30.53 -15.63
C ILE A 438 4.70 31.14 -15.37
N LYS A 439 4.77 32.41 -14.95
CA LYS A 439 6.04 33.06 -14.62
C LYS A 439 6.73 32.41 -13.43
N GLY A 440 6.00 32.09 -12.37
CA GLY A 440 6.52 31.41 -11.18
C GLY A 440 7.07 30.01 -11.49
N MET A 441 6.38 29.25 -12.35
CA MET A 441 6.88 27.96 -12.85
C MET A 441 8.17 28.12 -13.65
N ALA A 442 8.23 29.11 -14.54
CA ALA A 442 9.42 29.36 -15.35
C ALA A 442 10.64 29.71 -14.47
N MET A 443 10.46 30.55 -13.46
CA MET A 443 11.52 30.90 -12.51
C MET A 443 11.91 29.72 -11.61
N ALA A 444 10.96 28.88 -11.19
CA ALA A 444 11.24 27.66 -10.45
C ALA A 444 12.10 26.67 -11.26
N CYS A 445 11.79 26.50 -12.55
CA CYS A 445 12.60 25.72 -13.49
C CYS A 445 14.01 26.28 -13.70
N LYS A 446 14.21 27.61 -13.68
CA LYS A 446 15.55 28.21 -13.72
C LYS A 446 16.35 27.92 -12.44
N LYS A 447 15.69 27.95 -11.29
CA LYS A 447 16.32 27.72 -9.98
C LYS A 447 16.66 26.24 -9.74
N VAL A 448 15.80 25.33 -10.22
CA VAL A 448 15.97 23.87 -10.12
C VAL A 448 15.86 23.29 -11.53
N PRO A 449 16.96 23.31 -12.30
CA PRO A 449 16.95 22.97 -13.72
C PRO A 449 16.70 21.48 -13.96
N GLU A 450 16.86 20.61 -12.97
CA GLU A 450 16.49 19.19 -13.04
C GLU A 450 14.97 19.00 -13.25
N GLY A 451 14.16 19.94 -12.73
CA GLY A 451 12.71 19.96 -12.98
C GLY A 451 12.33 20.31 -14.42
N ASN A 452 13.26 20.88 -15.19
CA ASN A 452 13.12 21.22 -16.60
C ASN A 452 13.86 20.21 -17.49
N SER A 453 13.54 18.92 -17.32
CA SER A 453 14.17 17.82 -18.04
C SER A 453 13.16 16.94 -18.77
N ALA A 454 13.66 16.08 -19.65
CA ALA A 454 12.90 15.08 -20.39
C ALA A 454 13.67 13.77 -20.48
N TRP A 455 12.97 12.65 -20.31
CA TRP A 455 13.52 11.31 -20.49
C TRP A 455 13.45 10.88 -21.95
N LEU A 456 14.60 10.74 -22.63
CA LEU A 456 14.68 10.35 -24.04
C LEU A 456 15.02 8.86 -24.26
N GLY A 457 14.98 8.04 -23.20
CA GLY A 457 15.27 6.60 -23.27
C GLY A 457 16.74 6.27 -23.01
N ASP A 458 17.65 6.80 -23.84
CA ASP A 458 19.11 6.62 -23.73
C ASP A 458 19.77 7.69 -22.85
N LYS A 459 19.15 8.87 -22.75
CA LYS A 459 19.67 10.03 -22.01
C LYS A 459 18.56 10.87 -21.41
N ILE A 460 18.94 11.66 -20.40
CA ILE A 460 18.12 12.73 -19.86
C ILE A 460 18.52 14.03 -20.57
N ARG A 461 17.55 14.71 -21.20
CA ARG A 461 17.76 16.03 -21.78
C ARG A 461 17.29 17.09 -20.79
N GLN A 462 18.21 17.92 -20.34
CA GLN A 462 17.90 19.11 -19.54
C GLN A 462 17.81 20.32 -20.48
N TYR A 463 16.80 21.19 -20.27
CA TYR A 463 16.57 22.36 -21.12
C TYR A 463 16.99 23.65 -20.42
N ASP A 464 17.70 24.52 -21.14
CA ASP A 464 18.13 25.84 -20.62
C ASP A 464 17.00 26.88 -20.66
N HIS A 465 16.14 26.78 -21.66
CA HIS A 465 14.94 27.62 -21.83
C HIS A 465 13.70 26.91 -21.28
N VAL A 466 12.74 27.70 -20.81
CA VAL A 466 11.51 27.16 -20.22
C VAL A 466 10.31 27.52 -21.09
N ASP A 467 9.77 26.50 -21.75
CA ASP A 467 8.58 26.60 -22.58
C ASP A 467 7.40 25.99 -21.85
N VAL A 468 6.44 26.83 -21.46
CA VAL A 468 5.30 26.41 -20.62
C VAL A 468 4.10 26.11 -21.50
N SER A 469 3.67 24.85 -21.48
CA SER A 469 2.43 24.40 -22.14
C SER A 469 1.23 24.69 -21.23
N VAL A 470 0.21 25.34 -21.75
CA VAL A 470 -1.00 25.70 -20.99
C VAL A 470 -2.16 24.83 -21.47
N ALA A 471 -2.73 24.04 -20.57
CA ALA A 471 -3.88 23.20 -20.89
C ALA A 471 -5.16 24.04 -21.07
N VAL A 472 -5.74 24.01 -22.27
CA VAL A 472 -6.98 24.72 -22.62
C VAL A 472 -8.05 23.72 -23.04
N SER A 473 -9.21 23.80 -22.39
CA SER A 473 -10.39 23.02 -22.77
C SER A 473 -11.09 23.67 -23.97
N THR A 474 -11.39 22.87 -24.98
CA THR A 474 -12.18 23.25 -26.17
C THR A 474 -13.29 22.23 -26.41
N ASP A 475 -14.29 22.57 -27.22
CA ASP A 475 -15.42 21.66 -27.51
C ASP A 475 -14.97 20.35 -28.19
N ASN A 476 -13.85 20.41 -28.93
CA ASN A 476 -13.26 19.27 -29.62
C ASN A 476 -12.31 18.44 -28.73
N GLY A 477 -12.01 18.90 -27.50
CA GLY A 477 -11.15 18.22 -26.54
C GLY A 477 -10.10 19.12 -25.90
N LEU A 478 -9.07 18.48 -25.32
CA LEU A 478 -7.97 19.17 -24.67
C LEU A 478 -6.88 19.53 -25.69
N ILE A 479 -6.47 20.80 -25.70
CA ILE A 479 -5.32 21.27 -26.47
C ILE A 479 -4.34 22.01 -25.55
N THR A 480 -3.06 21.93 -25.86
CA THR A 480 -1.97 22.46 -25.03
C THR A 480 -1.10 23.43 -25.82
N PRO A 481 -1.54 24.68 -26.05
CA PRO A 481 -0.68 25.72 -26.61
C PRO A 481 0.56 25.97 -25.75
N ILE A 482 1.66 26.34 -26.40
CA ILE A 482 2.97 26.55 -25.77
C ILE A 482 3.30 28.04 -25.72
N VAL A 483 3.65 28.53 -24.53
CA VAL A 483 4.24 29.85 -24.34
C VAL A 483 5.75 29.70 -24.37
N PHE A 484 6.36 30.08 -25.49
CA PHE A 484 7.81 29.98 -25.67
C PHE A 484 8.57 31.01 -24.85
N GLY A 485 9.68 30.61 -24.22
CA GLY A 485 10.59 31.48 -23.49
C GLY A 485 9.94 32.23 -22.31
N ALA A 486 9.12 31.54 -21.52
CA ALA A 486 8.41 32.13 -20.38
C ALA A 486 9.37 32.62 -19.28
N ASP A 487 10.61 32.12 -19.28
CA ASP A 487 11.69 32.56 -18.40
C ASP A 487 12.13 34.00 -18.69
N VAL A 488 12.27 34.38 -19.96
CA VAL A 488 12.74 35.71 -20.36
C VAL A 488 11.61 36.72 -20.46
N LYS A 489 10.40 36.28 -20.84
CA LYS A 489 9.26 37.19 -21.08
C LYS A 489 8.74 37.83 -19.79
N GLY A 490 8.27 39.07 -19.92
CA GLY A 490 7.53 39.76 -18.86
C GLY A 490 6.09 39.22 -18.72
N ILE A 491 5.49 39.41 -17.54
CA ILE A 491 4.14 38.90 -17.21
C ILE A 491 3.07 39.45 -18.19
N VAL A 492 3.21 40.71 -18.63
CA VAL A 492 2.30 41.33 -19.61
C VAL A 492 2.36 40.62 -20.96
N GLN A 493 3.57 40.29 -21.44
CA GLN A 493 3.76 39.58 -22.70
C GLN A 493 3.21 38.15 -22.61
N ILE A 494 3.45 37.45 -21.49
CA ILE A 494 2.86 36.13 -21.22
C ILE A 494 1.34 36.19 -21.28
N SER A 495 0.71 37.21 -20.67
CA SER A 495 -0.75 37.37 -20.68
C SER A 495 -1.30 37.55 -22.10
N ASN A 496 -0.61 38.34 -22.94
CA ASN A 496 -1.00 38.57 -24.33
C ASN A 496 -0.84 37.29 -25.17
N ASP A 497 0.28 36.57 -25.02
CA ASP A 497 0.54 35.31 -25.71
C ASP A 497 -0.50 34.25 -25.35
N VAL A 498 -0.82 34.09 -24.06
CA VAL A 498 -1.83 33.14 -23.58
C VAL A 498 -3.21 33.46 -24.13
N LYS A 499 -3.61 34.75 -24.17
CA LYS A 499 -4.91 35.16 -24.74
C LYS A 499 -4.98 34.88 -26.24
N ALA A 500 -3.92 35.22 -26.98
CA ALA A 500 -3.86 34.99 -28.42
C ALA A 500 -3.92 33.49 -28.75
N LEU A 501 -3.13 32.68 -28.04
CA LEU A 501 -3.10 31.23 -28.21
C LEU A 501 -4.41 30.56 -27.77
N ALA A 502 -5.03 31.02 -26.69
CA ALA A 502 -6.33 30.52 -26.23
C ALA A 502 -7.46 30.86 -27.21
N ALA A 503 -7.43 32.05 -27.83
CA ALA A 503 -8.39 32.41 -28.89
C ALA A 503 -8.22 31.52 -30.13
N LYS A 504 -6.98 31.35 -30.62
CA LYS A 504 -6.67 30.42 -31.71
C LYS A 504 -7.08 28.98 -31.39
N ALA A 505 -6.96 28.55 -30.12
CA ALA A 505 -7.33 27.21 -29.65
C ALA A 505 -8.81 26.96 -29.76
N ARG A 506 -9.61 27.91 -29.29
CA ARG A 506 -11.07 27.82 -29.39
C ARG A 506 -11.54 27.88 -30.84
N GLU A 507 -10.85 28.64 -31.69
CA GLU A 507 -11.15 28.70 -33.13
C GLU A 507 -10.59 27.51 -33.93
N GLY A 508 -9.76 26.64 -33.33
CA GLY A 508 -9.15 25.50 -34.01
C GLY A 508 -8.08 25.86 -35.06
N LYS A 509 -7.48 27.05 -34.97
CA LYS A 509 -6.51 27.59 -35.96
C LYS A 509 -5.04 27.51 -35.53
N LEU A 510 -4.72 26.75 -34.47
CA LEU A 510 -3.32 26.60 -34.06
C LEU A 510 -2.52 25.81 -35.07
N GLN A 511 -1.27 26.26 -35.25
CA GLN A 511 -0.29 25.55 -36.03
C GLN A 511 0.34 24.41 -35.20
N PRO A 512 0.77 23.31 -35.83
CA PRO A 512 1.38 22.18 -35.13
C PRO A 512 2.54 22.56 -34.20
N HIS A 513 3.39 23.50 -34.61
CA HIS A 513 4.52 23.95 -33.80
C HIS A 513 4.10 24.70 -32.53
N GLU A 514 2.88 25.24 -32.46
CA GLU A 514 2.39 25.98 -31.29
C GLU A 514 1.84 25.06 -30.18
N PHE A 515 1.65 23.75 -30.44
CA PHE A 515 1.15 22.79 -29.44
C PHE A 515 1.93 21.46 -29.38
N GLN A 516 2.96 21.29 -30.21
CA GLN A 516 3.86 20.13 -30.18
C GLN A 516 5.19 20.52 -29.54
N GLY A 517 5.50 19.95 -28.38
CA GLY A 517 6.72 20.24 -27.64
C GLY A 517 6.42 20.77 -26.24
N GLY A 518 7.10 21.85 -25.86
CA GLY A 518 7.05 22.39 -24.51
C GLY A 518 7.88 21.56 -23.53
N THR A 519 8.41 22.21 -22.49
CA THR A 519 9.27 21.56 -21.51
C THR A 519 8.52 21.21 -20.23
N ILE A 520 7.50 21.98 -19.88
CA ILE A 520 6.65 21.77 -18.70
C ILE A 520 5.19 22.13 -19.02
N THR A 521 4.22 21.50 -18.35
CA THR A 521 2.78 21.80 -18.52
C THR A 521 2.16 22.36 -17.26
N VAL A 522 1.25 23.33 -17.41
CA VAL A 522 0.31 23.79 -16.38
C VAL A 522 -1.12 23.46 -16.76
N SER A 523 -1.89 22.95 -15.81
CA SER A 523 -3.32 22.68 -15.93
C SER A 523 -4.06 23.32 -14.77
N ASN A 524 -5.06 24.13 -15.07
CA ASN A 524 -5.81 24.89 -14.07
C ASN A 524 -7.30 24.55 -14.16
N LEU A 525 -7.83 23.99 -13.08
CA LEU A 525 -9.25 23.69 -12.92
C LEU A 525 -9.90 24.46 -11.76
N GLY A 526 -9.22 25.47 -11.22
CA GLY A 526 -9.76 26.31 -10.14
C GLY A 526 -11.05 27.02 -10.54
N MET A 527 -11.27 27.30 -11.83
CA MET A 527 -12.53 27.87 -12.33
C MET A 527 -13.74 26.94 -12.19
N PHE A 528 -13.52 25.63 -12.03
CA PHE A 528 -14.57 24.63 -11.84
C PHE A 528 -14.81 24.30 -10.35
N GLY A 529 -14.18 25.03 -9.43
CA GLY A 529 -14.34 24.80 -7.98
C GLY A 529 -13.62 23.54 -7.46
N ILE A 530 -12.73 22.94 -8.26
CA ILE A 530 -11.97 21.74 -7.86
C ILE A 530 -10.88 22.13 -6.86
N LYS A 531 -10.92 21.58 -5.65
CA LYS A 531 -9.94 21.83 -4.59
C LYS A 531 -8.54 21.32 -4.94
N SER A 532 -8.43 20.07 -5.36
CA SER A 532 -7.15 19.47 -5.76
C SER A 532 -7.40 18.39 -6.80
N PHE A 533 -6.51 18.27 -7.79
CA PHE A 533 -6.53 17.18 -8.76
C PHE A 533 -5.10 16.84 -9.19
N SER A 534 -4.91 15.63 -9.72
CA SER A 534 -3.64 15.19 -10.28
C SER A 534 -3.76 15.08 -11.79
N ALA A 535 -2.90 15.78 -12.52
CA ALA A 535 -2.84 15.69 -13.97
C ALA A 535 -1.89 14.57 -14.43
N ILE A 536 -2.11 14.05 -15.64
CA ILE A 536 -1.21 13.09 -16.30
C ILE A 536 -0.19 13.89 -17.11
N ILE A 537 1.09 13.50 -17.01
CA ILE A 537 2.18 14.17 -17.70
C ILE A 537 2.02 13.97 -19.22
N ASN A 538 2.30 15.01 -20.01
CA ASN A 538 2.35 14.91 -21.46
C ASN A 538 3.78 14.53 -21.90
N PRO A 539 4.02 13.33 -22.46
CA PRO A 539 5.36 12.96 -22.93
C PRO A 539 5.84 13.93 -24.03
N PRO A 540 7.13 14.33 -24.05
CA PRO A 540 8.27 13.80 -23.28
C PRO A 540 8.59 14.56 -21.98
N GLN A 541 7.70 15.41 -21.48
CA GLN A 541 7.95 16.28 -20.32
C GLN A 541 8.07 15.46 -19.02
N SER A 542 8.71 16.04 -17.99
CA SER A 542 8.90 15.39 -16.69
C SER A 542 7.97 15.88 -15.58
N ILE A 543 7.41 17.09 -15.70
CA ILE A 543 6.53 17.69 -14.67
C ILE A 543 5.26 18.25 -15.31
N ILE A 544 4.11 18.02 -14.66
CA ILE A 544 2.88 18.77 -14.91
C ILE A 544 2.33 19.33 -13.59
N LEU A 545 1.97 20.61 -13.59
CA LEU A 545 1.41 21.29 -12.44
C LEU A 545 -0.11 21.38 -12.55
N ALA A 546 -0.82 20.89 -11.54
CA ALA A 546 -2.26 20.97 -11.40
C ALA A 546 -2.64 22.02 -10.34
N ILE A 547 -3.41 23.01 -10.75
CA ILE A 547 -3.82 24.16 -9.94
C ILE A 547 -5.29 24.04 -9.54
N GLY A 548 -5.52 23.94 -8.23
CA GLY A 548 -6.86 23.93 -7.64
C GLY A 548 -7.48 25.31 -7.47
N THR A 549 -8.68 25.35 -6.88
CA THR A 549 -9.36 26.59 -6.51
C THR A 549 -8.66 27.29 -5.34
N THR A 550 -8.86 28.60 -5.23
CA THR A 550 -8.39 29.40 -4.10
C THR A 550 -9.49 29.43 -3.04
N GLU A 551 -9.19 28.97 -1.83
CA GLU A 551 -10.11 28.94 -0.69
C GLU A 551 -9.67 29.95 0.38
N THR A 552 -10.62 30.74 0.91
CA THR A 552 -10.37 31.56 2.08
C THR A 552 -10.43 30.69 3.34
N ARG A 553 -9.36 30.70 4.13
CA ARG A 553 -9.25 29.93 5.38
C ARG A 553 -8.94 30.86 6.54
N LEU A 554 -9.38 30.47 7.74
CA LEU A 554 -8.99 31.10 8.99
C LEU A 554 -7.67 30.50 9.46
N VAL A 555 -6.67 31.34 9.69
CA VAL A 555 -5.34 30.97 10.17
C VAL A 555 -5.11 31.67 11.51
N PRO A 556 -4.50 30.99 12.50
CA PRO A 556 -4.09 31.64 13.74
C PRO A 556 -3.19 32.84 13.45
N ALA A 557 -3.44 33.96 14.12
CA ALA A 557 -2.62 35.17 13.99
C ALA A 557 -2.50 35.86 15.35
N ASP A 558 -1.35 36.47 15.59
CA ASP A 558 -1.05 37.26 16.78
C ASP A 558 -1.72 38.65 16.70
N ASN A 559 -3.04 38.66 16.50
CA ASN A 559 -3.88 39.86 16.54
C ASN A 559 -4.88 39.76 17.70
N GLU A 560 -5.55 40.86 18.07
CA GLU A 560 -6.53 40.90 19.18
C GLU A 560 -7.67 39.87 19.03
N LYS A 561 -7.93 39.40 17.79
CA LYS A 561 -8.96 38.40 17.48
C LYS A 561 -8.44 36.95 17.50
N GLY A 562 -7.13 36.72 17.60
CA GLY A 562 -6.48 35.41 17.58
C GLY A 562 -6.47 34.69 16.22
N PHE A 563 -7.05 35.28 15.17
CA PHE A 563 -7.12 34.67 13.84
C PHE A 563 -7.16 35.72 12.72
N THR A 564 -6.68 35.35 11.54
CA THR A 564 -6.78 36.12 10.29
C THR A 564 -7.36 35.26 9.18
N THR A 565 -8.00 35.88 8.19
CA THR A 565 -8.34 35.22 6.94
C THR A 565 -7.14 35.26 6.00
N ALA A 566 -6.87 34.16 5.31
CA ALA A 566 -5.85 34.07 4.27
C ALA A 566 -6.34 33.17 3.13
N GLN A 567 -5.97 33.51 1.90
CA GLN A 567 -6.34 32.74 0.71
C GLN A 567 -5.28 31.69 0.41
N TYR A 568 -5.68 30.41 0.38
CA TYR A 568 -4.82 29.29 0.06
C TYR A 568 -5.21 28.64 -1.26
N MET A 569 -4.20 28.29 -2.05
CA MET A 569 -4.36 27.52 -3.27
C MET A 569 -3.62 26.19 -3.12
N CYS A 570 -4.32 25.08 -3.36
CA CYS A 570 -3.72 23.76 -3.41
C CYS A 570 -3.08 23.54 -4.78
N VAL A 571 -1.82 23.11 -4.77
CA VAL A 571 -1.03 22.88 -5.97
C VAL A 571 -0.45 21.47 -5.92
N THR A 572 -0.71 20.68 -6.96
CA THR A 572 -0.23 19.31 -7.07
C THR A 572 0.69 19.19 -8.30
N ALA A 573 1.94 18.83 -8.08
CA ALA A 573 2.86 18.47 -9.15
C ALA A 573 2.87 16.95 -9.36
N SER A 574 2.64 16.51 -10.59
CA SER A 574 2.92 15.14 -11.01
C SER A 574 4.31 15.13 -11.66
N CYS A 575 5.19 14.26 -11.17
CA CYS A 575 6.59 14.20 -11.60
C CYS A 575 6.95 12.80 -12.10
N ASP A 576 7.85 12.74 -13.09
CA ASP A 576 8.50 11.50 -13.54
C ASP A 576 9.66 11.13 -12.61
N HIS A 577 9.48 10.10 -11.80
CA HIS A 577 10.47 9.67 -10.81
C HIS A 577 11.80 9.19 -11.42
N ARG A 578 11.90 9.01 -12.74
CA ARG A 578 13.17 8.68 -13.41
C ARG A 578 14.09 9.89 -13.59
N THR A 579 13.52 11.08 -13.65
CA THR A 579 14.24 12.34 -13.91
C THR A 579 14.23 13.27 -12.70
N VAL A 580 13.13 13.26 -11.95
CA VAL A 580 12.92 14.12 -10.79
C VAL A 580 12.71 13.24 -9.58
N ASP A 581 13.69 13.20 -8.68
CA ASP A 581 13.57 12.49 -7.41
C ASP A 581 12.68 13.25 -6.42
N GLY A 582 12.24 12.57 -5.35
CA GLY A 582 11.40 13.17 -4.32
C GLY A 582 11.98 14.45 -3.71
N ALA A 583 13.29 14.50 -3.48
CA ALA A 583 13.98 15.68 -2.95
C ALA A 583 14.00 16.84 -3.97
N VAL A 584 14.32 16.56 -5.23
CA VAL A 584 14.34 17.56 -6.31
C VAL A 584 12.95 18.12 -6.57
N GLY A 585 11.93 17.25 -6.61
CA GLY A 585 10.54 17.67 -6.74
C GLY A 585 10.06 18.55 -5.58
N ALA A 586 10.49 18.23 -4.34
CA ALA A 586 10.20 19.07 -3.17
C ALA A 586 10.93 20.41 -3.23
N GLN A 587 12.19 20.45 -3.68
CA GLN A 587 12.95 21.69 -3.89
C GLN A 587 12.31 22.57 -4.97
N TRP A 588 11.88 21.98 -6.09
CA TRP A 588 11.19 22.67 -7.16
C TRP A 588 9.86 23.27 -6.69
N LEU A 589 9.05 22.50 -5.97
CA LEU A 589 7.79 22.99 -5.39
C LEU A 589 8.01 24.07 -4.32
N THR A 590 9.08 23.96 -3.53
CA THR A 590 9.44 24.98 -2.54
C THR A 590 9.87 26.28 -3.23
N ALA A 591 10.66 26.18 -4.31
CA ALA A 591 11.02 27.32 -5.13
C ALA A 591 9.77 28.00 -5.73
N PHE A 592 8.87 27.21 -6.32
CA PHE A 592 7.59 27.70 -6.83
C PHE A 592 6.75 28.38 -5.73
N LYS A 593 6.61 27.75 -4.56
CA LYS A 593 5.91 28.32 -3.40
C LYS A 593 6.49 29.66 -3.00
N ASN A 594 7.81 29.76 -2.87
CA ASN A 594 8.48 31.00 -2.46
C ASN A 594 8.24 32.14 -3.46
N PHE A 595 8.26 31.85 -4.76
CA PHE A 595 7.93 32.84 -5.79
C PHE A 595 6.47 33.29 -5.73
N MET A 596 5.53 32.40 -5.43
CA MET A 596 4.12 32.75 -5.32
C MET A 596 3.77 33.49 -4.01
N GLU A 597 4.37 33.11 -2.89
CA GLU A 597 4.17 33.79 -1.60
C GLU A 597 4.87 35.15 -1.54
N ASN A 598 6.00 35.29 -2.22
CA ASN A 598 6.76 36.55 -2.32
C ASN A 598 6.96 36.93 -3.80
N PRO A 599 5.92 37.42 -4.49
CA PRO A 599 5.97 37.65 -5.94
C PRO A 599 6.97 38.73 -6.37
N THR A 600 7.42 39.60 -5.46
CA THR A 600 8.51 40.56 -5.72
C THR A 600 9.84 39.88 -6.04
N THR A 601 10.06 38.67 -5.53
CA THR A 601 11.27 37.87 -5.84
C THR A 601 11.33 37.41 -7.29
N MET A 602 10.22 37.47 -8.03
CA MET A 602 10.21 37.19 -9.48
C MET A 602 10.88 38.29 -10.32
N LEU A 603 11.18 39.45 -9.72
CA LEU A 603 11.89 40.57 -10.37
C LEU A 603 13.42 40.46 -10.26
N LEU A 604 13.91 39.61 -9.35
CA LEU A 604 15.33 39.25 -9.21
C LEU A 604 15.70 38.20 -10.26
#